data_AF-A0A1Z8JU21-F1
#
_entry.id   AF-A0A1Z8JU21-F1
#
_cell.length_a   1.000
_cell.length_b   1.000
_cell.length_c   1.000
_cell.angle_alpha   90.00
_cell.angle_beta   90.00
_cell.angle_gamma   90.00
#
_symmetry.space_group_name_H-M   'P 1'
#
loop_
_entity.id
_entity.type
_entity.pdbx_description
1 polymer ?
#
loop_
_entity_poly.entity_id
_entity_poly.type
_entity_poly.pdbx_seq_one_letter_code
_entity_poly.pdbx_strand_id
1 'polypeptide(L)'
;MAGYSMTFKRFSVFRNYKCRFFSKVSVVREEYDNPRIDILSKLINVARLEGSEFETSLDEESIIECLRGMTNVPVPKSKYPFLSYSNFPRSKFLPPMPKSESKEELVQFVDKLTTFQYPKPRIPQISRLIHESVSAHPEFFPKESYLKIVYFYNYHSNLKLCFDILNTMIQRTDLKQDIEFHNVIISDTFKPSNMKKVIERLESLEHRGMKANTNTWYHGFTRMKNSDPKIQLIEMMQELNIPLYPILHLLKPLAGYFTPEKLNKLFEKEGVSIERDTLTSPLFNILATSYLRHNQISELWDLIEGTPQLRPFMNTGLYVTFIEHFLSNNQLGFAFAFTQYVQSKFGLRVSKILISMIVNKHLPNCSYFENWISIVRILYPKAIRDSSIFLNTKTLSNLQDYATLYRFDNNFESVSRKDKEIKRMIDKSLVWKDKPIFSLSENAKSFIDCAKMVGQPI
;
A
#
# COMPACT_ATOMS: atom_id res chain seq x y z
N MET A 1 -8.61 34.51 -63.61
CA MET A 1 -7.15 34.44 -63.82
C MET A 1 -6.46 34.63 -62.48
N ALA A 2 -5.49 33.88 -62.01
CA ALA A 2 -5.04 32.50 -62.21
C ALA A 2 -4.02 32.23 -61.08
N GLY A 3 -3.98 30.99 -60.60
CA GLY A 3 -2.84 30.42 -59.88
C GLY A 3 -2.93 30.41 -58.34
N TYR A 4 -2.43 29.42 -57.61
CA TYR A 4 -1.90 28.10 -57.96
C TYR A 4 -2.05 27.22 -56.69
N SER A 5 -2.36 25.93 -56.88
CA SER A 5 -2.37 24.89 -55.84
C SER A 5 -0.97 24.31 -55.67
N MET A 6 -0.53 24.01 -54.44
CA MET A 6 0.42 22.91 -54.20
C MET A 6 0.29 22.27 -52.80
N THR A 7 0.23 20.96 -52.85
CA THR A 7 0.22 19.87 -51.86
C THR A 7 1.32 19.88 -50.79
N PHE A 8 0.96 19.51 -49.56
CA PHE A 8 1.87 19.11 -48.48
C PHE A 8 2.09 17.59 -48.49
N LYS A 9 3.33 17.12 -48.69
CA LYS A 9 3.79 15.76 -48.40
C LYS A 9 4.52 15.74 -47.04
N ARG A 10 4.09 14.85 -46.13
CA ARG A 10 4.79 14.55 -44.87
C ARG A 10 5.98 13.63 -45.12
N PHE A 11 7.16 14.05 -44.66
CA PHE A 11 8.37 13.22 -44.59
C PHE A 11 8.54 12.61 -43.19
N SER A 12 8.91 11.34 -43.19
CA SER A 12 9.44 10.53 -42.09
C SER A 12 10.86 10.97 -41.69
N VAL A 13 11.17 10.96 -40.39
CA VAL A 13 12.57 10.98 -39.91
C VAL A 13 12.76 9.97 -38.78
N PHE A 14 13.43 8.87 -39.11
CA PHE A 14 14.20 8.04 -38.19
C PHE A 14 15.51 8.78 -37.85
N ARG A 15 15.95 8.77 -36.60
CA ARG A 15 17.36 9.04 -36.25
C ARG A 15 17.87 8.02 -35.23
N ASN A 16 18.77 7.17 -35.72
CA ASN A 16 19.73 6.38 -34.96
C ASN A 16 20.77 7.29 -34.31
N TYR A 17 21.21 6.97 -33.09
CA TYR A 17 22.61 7.18 -32.68
C TYR A 17 23.10 5.97 -31.87
N LYS A 18 24.11 5.30 -32.45
CA LYS A 18 24.99 4.33 -31.80
C LYS A 18 26.10 5.08 -31.06
N CYS A 19 26.46 4.64 -29.86
CA CYS A 19 27.82 4.79 -29.34
C CYS A 19 28.35 3.42 -28.93
N ARG A 20 29.42 2.99 -29.60
CA ARG A 20 30.28 1.86 -29.24
C ARG A 20 31.45 2.41 -28.43
N PHE A 21 31.84 1.72 -27.37
CA PHE A 21 33.23 1.64 -26.93
C PHE A 21 33.58 0.18 -26.65
N PHE A 22 34.67 -0.29 -27.25
CA PHE A 22 35.34 -1.56 -26.99
C PHE A 22 36.56 -1.27 -26.13
N SER A 23 36.87 -2.14 -25.17
CA SER A 23 38.25 -2.58 -24.95
C SER A 23 38.26 -4.04 -24.53
N LYS A 24 39.04 -4.82 -25.28
CA LYS A 24 39.38 -6.22 -25.00
C LYS A 24 40.47 -6.23 -23.92
N VAL A 25 40.33 -7.11 -22.93
CA VAL A 25 41.47 -7.71 -22.24
C VAL A 25 41.21 -9.21 -22.19
N SER A 26 42.08 -9.96 -22.87
CA SER A 26 42.14 -11.42 -22.81
C SER A 26 43.37 -11.79 -21.99
N VAL A 27 43.23 -12.52 -20.89
CA VAL A 27 44.35 -13.22 -20.25
C VAL A 27 43.84 -14.57 -19.70
N VAL A 28 44.33 -15.62 -20.37
CA VAL A 28 44.85 -16.93 -19.89
C VAL A 28 44.04 -17.75 -18.87
N ARG A 29 43.81 -19.02 -19.25
CA ARG A 29 43.37 -20.15 -18.42
C ARG A 29 44.49 -20.65 -17.52
N GLU A 30 44.19 -20.87 -16.25
CA GLU A 30 44.87 -21.88 -15.42
C GLU A 30 43.82 -22.73 -14.69
N GLU A 31 44.04 -24.03 -14.70
CA GLU A 31 43.26 -25.08 -14.04
C GLU A 31 43.65 -25.20 -12.56
N TYR A 32 42.68 -25.26 -11.65
CA TYR A 32 42.83 -25.88 -10.33
C TYR A 32 41.49 -26.45 -9.85
N ASP A 33 41.57 -27.64 -9.25
CA ASP A 33 40.49 -28.50 -8.77
C ASP A 33 39.74 -27.99 -7.52
N ASN A 34 38.40 -28.17 -7.56
CA ASN A 34 37.43 -28.41 -6.46
C ASN A 34 37.13 -27.32 -5.39
N PRO A 35 36.03 -27.44 -4.61
CA PRO A 35 34.62 -27.24 -4.92
C PRO A 35 34.07 -25.93 -4.31
N ARG A 36 33.26 -25.15 -5.02
CA ARG A 36 32.50 -24.03 -4.42
C ARG A 36 31.05 -24.00 -4.85
N ILE A 37 30.23 -24.65 -4.02
CA ILE A 37 28.85 -24.25 -3.77
C ILE A 37 28.89 -22.84 -3.12
N ASP A 38 27.91 -22.00 -3.48
CA ASP A 38 27.41 -20.85 -2.69
C ASP A 38 28.07 -19.45 -2.82
N ILE A 39 28.27 -18.93 -4.04
CA ILE A 39 28.51 -17.48 -4.23
C ILE A 39 27.53 -16.84 -5.25
N LEU A 40 27.03 -17.58 -6.24
CA LEU A 40 26.07 -17.05 -7.22
C LEU A 40 24.63 -16.92 -6.69
N SER A 41 24.26 -17.64 -5.63
CA SER A 41 22.97 -17.54 -4.93
C SER A 41 22.83 -16.23 -4.12
N LYS A 42 23.95 -15.68 -3.62
CA LYS A 42 23.97 -14.44 -2.84
C LYS A 42 24.04 -13.19 -3.71
N LEU A 43 24.64 -13.27 -4.90
CA LEU A 43 24.73 -12.11 -5.81
C LEU A 43 23.42 -11.80 -6.55
N ILE A 44 22.53 -12.78 -6.74
CA ILE A 44 21.23 -12.55 -7.41
C ILE A 44 20.18 -11.96 -6.44
N ASN A 45 20.36 -12.11 -5.12
CA ASN A 45 19.46 -11.50 -4.13
C ASN A 45 19.84 -10.07 -3.74
N VAL A 46 21.07 -9.62 -3.99
CA VAL A 46 21.49 -8.23 -3.71
C VAL A 46 21.03 -7.28 -4.81
N ALA A 47 20.98 -7.71 -6.07
CA ALA A 47 20.50 -6.90 -7.20
C ALA A 47 18.97 -6.61 -7.21
N ARG A 48 18.23 -7.08 -6.19
CA ARG A 48 16.79 -6.80 -6.02
C ARG A 48 16.49 -5.70 -4.99
N LEU A 49 17.51 -5.10 -4.39
CA LEU A 49 17.39 -3.95 -3.47
C LEU A 49 17.78 -2.61 -4.09
N GLU A 50 18.32 -2.58 -5.30
CA GLU A 50 18.74 -1.32 -5.95
C GLU A 50 17.63 -0.78 -6.86
N GLY A 51 16.53 -0.38 -6.22
CA GLY A 51 15.64 0.65 -6.73
C GLY A 51 15.91 1.93 -5.93
N SER A 52 16.68 2.84 -6.52
CA SER A 52 17.12 4.15 -5.99
C SER A 52 18.07 4.13 -4.79
N GLU A 53 19.34 3.85 -5.03
CA GLU A 53 20.41 4.52 -4.28
C GLU A 53 20.42 6.00 -4.71
N PHE A 54 19.84 6.88 -3.88
CA PHE A 54 20.22 8.29 -3.67
C PHE A 54 19.30 8.87 -2.58
N GLU A 55 19.62 8.56 -1.31
CA GLU A 55 19.29 9.20 -0.02
C GLU A 55 19.32 8.11 1.08
N THR A 56 20.51 7.54 1.29
CA THR A 56 20.79 6.63 2.41
C THR A 56 20.88 7.44 3.70
N SER A 57 20.10 7.01 4.71
CA SER A 57 19.82 7.65 6.02
C SER A 57 18.92 8.90 5.99
N LEU A 58 17.64 8.71 5.65
CA LEU A 58 16.61 9.63 6.14
C LEU A 58 16.55 9.45 7.67
N ASP A 59 17.03 10.45 8.41
CA ASP A 59 17.00 10.44 9.87
C ASP A 59 15.56 10.64 10.38
N GLU A 60 14.80 9.56 10.39
CA GLU A 60 13.46 9.54 10.98
C GLU A 60 13.51 9.74 12.52
N GLU A 61 14.68 9.55 13.15
CA GLU A 61 14.87 9.81 14.57
C GLU A 61 14.85 11.33 14.85
N SER A 62 15.37 12.17 13.95
CA SER A 62 15.22 13.63 14.02
C SER A 62 13.75 14.07 14.16
N ILE A 63 12.79 13.37 13.55
CA ILE A 63 11.35 13.67 13.75
C ILE A 63 10.96 13.41 15.20
N ILE A 64 11.42 12.30 15.78
CA ILE A 64 11.15 11.94 17.17
C ILE A 64 11.76 12.98 18.11
N GLU A 65 12.99 13.41 17.84
CA GLU A 65 13.67 14.47 18.62
C GLU A 65 12.90 15.80 18.58
N CYS A 66 12.51 16.27 17.38
CA CYS A 66 11.71 17.48 17.25
C CYS A 66 10.36 17.35 17.99
N LEU A 67 9.69 16.21 17.87
CA LEU A 67 8.43 15.97 18.58
C LEU A 67 8.62 16.01 20.10
N ARG A 68 9.72 15.47 20.63
CA ARG A 68 10.07 15.56 22.06
C ARG A 68 10.27 17.00 22.48
N GLY A 69 11.08 17.78 21.75
CA GLY A 69 11.36 19.18 22.08
C GLY A 69 10.14 20.10 22.01
N MET A 70 9.21 19.80 21.09
CA MET A 70 7.94 20.53 20.97
C MET A 70 6.86 20.11 21.97
N THR A 71 7.05 19.03 22.73
CA THR A 71 5.99 18.43 23.54
C THR A 71 5.89 19.02 24.94
N ASN A 72 4.66 19.32 25.35
CA ASN A 72 4.30 19.56 26.74
C ASN A 72 3.60 18.31 27.29
N VAL A 73 3.79 18.02 28.59
CA VAL A 73 3.08 16.94 29.28
C VAL A 73 2.06 17.56 30.25
N PRO A 74 0.75 17.25 30.12
CA PRO A 74 0.14 16.37 29.13
C PRO A 74 0.10 16.99 27.72
N VAL A 75 0.11 16.14 26.69
CA VAL A 75 0.06 16.58 25.29
C VAL A 75 -1.32 17.19 25.00
N PRO A 76 -1.40 18.45 24.55
CA PRO A 76 -2.68 19.08 24.24
C PRO A 76 -3.46 18.32 23.17
N LYS A 77 -4.74 18.06 23.43
CA LYS A 77 -5.64 17.48 22.43
C LYS A 77 -5.93 18.50 21.33
N SER A 78 -5.77 18.10 20.07
CA SER A 78 -6.21 18.94 18.95
C SER A 78 -7.73 19.15 19.00
N LYS A 79 -8.16 20.37 18.67
CA LYS A 79 -9.58 20.71 18.52
C LYS A 79 -10.16 20.18 17.19
N TYR A 80 -9.30 19.78 16.26
CA TYR A 80 -9.68 19.35 14.92
C TYR A 80 -9.38 17.85 14.74
N PRO A 81 -10.25 17.12 14.03
CA PRO A 81 -10.02 15.71 13.77
C PRO A 81 -8.76 15.51 12.93
N PHE A 82 -8.05 14.42 13.18
CA PHE A 82 -6.96 13.97 12.32
C PHE A 82 -7.51 13.66 10.92
N LEU A 83 -6.97 14.31 9.89
CA LEU A 83 -7.38 14.11 8.51
C LEU A 83 -6.40 13.19 7.78
N SER A 84 -6.94 12.11 7.21
CA SER A 84 -6.25 11.27 6.24
C SER A 84 -7.10 11.20 4.98
N TYR A 85 -6.53 11.63 3.85
CA TYR A 85 -7.23 11.69 2.57
C TYR A 85 -7.80 10.33 2.16
N SER A 86 -7.14 9.22 2.55
CA SER A 86 -7.64 7.86 2.30
C SER A 86 -9.02 7.61 2.90
N ASN A 87 -9.39 8.34 3.96
CA ASN A 87 -10.65 8.20 4.67
C ASN A 87 -11.77 9.07 4.07
N PHE A 88 -11.46 9.95 3.12
CA PHE A 88 -12.48 10.80 2.51
C PHE A 88 -13.40 9.98 1.58
N PRO A 89 -14.73 10.21 1.63
CA PRO A 89 -15.66 9.56 0.72
C PRO A 89 -15.35 9.91 -0.74
N ARG A 90 -15.54 8.95 -1.65
CA ARG A 90 -15.38 9.17 -3.09
C ARG A 90 -16.65 9.76 -3.67
N SER A 91 -16.50 10.80 -4.50
CA SER A 91 -17.61 11.33 -5.31
C SER A 91 -17.21 11.44 -6.77
N LYS A 92 -18.11 11.01 -7.66
CA LYS A 92 -17.98 11.24 -9.10
C LYS A 92 -18.53 12.59 -9.52
N PHE A 93 -19.36 13.23 -8.70
CA PHE A 93 -20.11 14.44 -9.04
C PHE A 93 -19.70 15.60 -8.12
N LEU A 94 -19.48 16.78 -8.71
CA LEU A 94 -19.26 17.98 -7.91
C LEU A 94 -20.54 18.33 -7.15
N PRO A 95 -20.44 18.96 -5.96
CA PRO A 95 -21.60 19.52 -5.30
C PRO A 95 -22.31 20.53 -6.23
N PRO A 96 -23.63 20.69 -6.10
CA PRO A 96 -24.35 21.72 -6.84
C PRO A 96 -23.79 23.10 -6.49
N MET A 97 -23.75 24.00 -7.48
CA MET A 97 -23.35 25.38 -7.23
C MET A 97 -24.29 26.03 -6.19
N PRO A 98 -23.78 26.91 -5.32
CA PRO A 98 -24.60 27.72 -4.43
C PRO A 98 -25.68 28.46 -5.22
N LYS A 99 -26.89 28.57 -4.66
CA LYS A 99 -27.98 29.33 -5.25
C LYS A 99 -27.91 30.80 -4.83
N SER A 100 -27.26 31.07 -3.70
CA SER A 100 -27.00 32.39 -3.16
C SER A 100 -25.52 32.52 -2.78
N GLU A 101 -25.03 33.77 -2.69
CA GLU A 101 -23.71 34.09 -2.11
C GLU A 101 -23.79 34.17 -0.57
N SER A 102 -24.70 33.42 0.06
CA SER A 102 -24.75 33.37 1.52
C SER A 102 -23.52 32.66 2.08
N LYS A 103 -23.09 33.10 3.26
CA LYS A 103 -21.96 32.53 4.00
C LYS A 103 -22.13 31.01 4.18
N GLU A 104 -23.31 30.58 4.59
CA GLU A 104 -23.61 29.18 4.90
C GLU A 104 -23.52 28.30 3.64
N GLU A 105 -24.09 28.74 2.51
CA GLU A 105 -24.04 27.97 1.26
C GLU A 105 -22.62 27.87 0.70
N LEU A 106 -21.86 28.97 0.71
CA LEU A 106 -20.48 29.00 0.22
C LEU A 106 -19.55 28.11 1.07
N VAL A 107 -19.65 28.19 2.39
CA VAL A 107 -18.87 27.33 3.30
C VAL A 107 -19.21 25.86 3.07
N GLN A 108 -20.48 25.49 3.00
CA GLN A 108 -20.90 24.11 2.74
C GLN A 108 -20.43 23.60 1.37
N PHE A 109 -20.46 24.46 0.35
CA PHE A 109 -19.99 24.13 -0.98
C PHE A 109 -18.49 23.84 -1.01
N VAL A 110 -17.68 24.74 -0.45
CA VAL A 110 -16.21 24.58 -0.38
C VAL A 110 -15.79 23.40 0.50
N ASP A 111 -16.48 23.18 1.63
CA ASP A 111 -16.23 22.02 2.47
C ASP A 111 -16.49 20.72 1.68
N LYS A 112 -17.60 20.61 0.93
CA LYS A 112 -17.86 19.45 0.06
C LYS A 112 -16.82 19.29 -1.05
N LEU A 113 -16.26 20.38 -1.57
CA LEU A 113 -15.19 20.31 -2.56
C LEU A 113 -13.87 19.78 -1.97
N THR A 114 -13.64 19.96 -0.68
CA THR A 114 -12.36 19.63 -0.01
C THR A 114 -12.40 18.34 0.79
N THR A 115 -13.57 17.85 1.20
CA THR A 115 -13.73 16.63 2.03
C THR A 115 -14.14 15.38 1.24
N PHE A 116 -14.10 15.42 -0.09
CA PHE A 116 -14.39 14.28 -0.96
C PHE A 116 -13.22 13.98 -1.90
N GLN A 117 -13.03 12.71 -2.22
CA GLN A 117 -12.09 12.28 -3.26
C GLN A 117 -12.76 12.37 -4.63
N TYR A 118 -12.27 13.28 -5.48
CA TYR A 118 -12.75 13.46 -6.85
C TYR A 118 -11.79 12.83 -7.88
N PRO A 119 -12.29 12.48 -9.09
CA PRO A 119 -11.43 12.08 -10.20
C PRO A 119 -10.40 13.15 -10.54
N LYS A 120 -9.15 12.73 -10.82
CA LYS A 120 -8.02 13.63 -11.15
C LYS A 120 -8.35 14.73 -12.19
N PRO A 121 -9.12 14.47 -13.27
CA PRO A 121 -9.47 15.50 -14.24
C PRO A 121 -10.29 16.68 -13.68
N ARG A 122 -10.97 16.50 -12.55
CA ARG A 122 -11.78 17.56 -11.92
C ARG A 122 -10.98 18.47 -10.99
N ILE A 123 -9.79 18.05 -10.56
CA ILE A 123 -8.97 18.79 -9.60
C ILE A 123 -8.67 20.23 -10.04
N PRO A 124 -8.34 20.53 -11.33
CA PRO A 124 -8.14 21.92 -11.76
C PRO A 124 -9.39 22.80 -11.62
N GLN A 125 -10.57 22.26 -11.94
CA GLN A 125 -11.84 22.98 -11.79
C GLN A 125 -12.15 23.25 -10.31
N ILE A 126 -11.99 22.24 -9.45
CA ILE A 126 -12.19 22.35 -8.00
C ILE A 126 -11.23 23.39 -7.42
N SER A 127 -9.96 23.30 -7.79
CA SER A 127 -8.90 24.24 -7.40
C SER A 127 -9.25 25.68 -7.75
N ARG A 128 -9.85 25.93 -8.92
CA ARG A 128 -10.29 27.26 -9.33
C ARG A 128 -11.49 27.75 -8.50
N LEU A 129 -12.52 26.90 -8.34
CA LEU A 129 -13.73 27.25 -7.59
C LEU A 129 -13.43 27.59 -6.12
N ILE A 130 -12.55 26.83 -5.47
CA ILE A 130 -12.11 27.11 -4.11
C ILE A 130 -11.41 28.47 -4.05
N HIS A 131 -10.46 28.71 -4.96
CA HIS A 131 -9.71 29.96 -4.99
C HIS A 131 -10.62 31.17 -5.21
N GLU A 132 -11.50 31.13 -6.22
CA GLU A 132 -12.49 32.18 -6.50
C GLU A 132 -13.36 32.49 -5.27
N SER A 133 -13.87 31.45 -4.60
CA SER A 133 -14.72 31.61 -3.42
C SER A 133 -13.99 32.26 -2.25
N VAL A 134 -12.76 31.82 -1.96
CA VAL A 134 -11.95 32.34 -0.84
C VAL A 134 -11.41 33.74 -1.14
N SER A 135 -11.05 34.03 -2.38
CA SER A 135 -10.60 35.38 -2.76
C SER A 135 -11.73 36.40 -2.71
N ALA A 136 -12.96 36.00 -3.07
CA ALA A 136 -14.13 36.89 -3.02
C ALA A 136 -14.56 37.18 -1.57
N HIS A 137 -14.70 36.13 -0.75
CA HIS A 137 -15.28 36.22 0.61
C HIS A 137 -14.44 35.49 1.66
N PRO A 138 -13.18 35.91 1.92
CA PRO A 138 -12.31 35.23 2.88
C PRO A 138 -12.91 35.18 4.30
N GLU A 139 -13.64 36.21 4.71
CA GLU A 139 -14.29 36.35 6.02
C GLU A 139 -15.43 35.34 6.26
N PHE A 140 -15.94 34.68 5.22
CA PHE A 140 -16.99 33.67 5.35
C PHE A 140 -16.47 32.36 5.94
N PHE A 141 -15.19 32.05 5.70
CA PHE A 141 -14.65 30.73 6.01
C PHE A 141 -14.11 30.67 7.44
N PRO A 142 -14.65 29.78 8.30
CA PRO A 142 -14.06 29.54 9.61
C PRO A 142 -12.70 28.84 9.46
N LYS A 143 -11.91 28.86 10.54
CA LYS A 143 -10.61 28.18 10.59
C LYS A 143 -10.67 26.72 10.12
N GLU A 144 -11.73 26.00 10.46
CA GLU A 144 -11.91 24.60 10.04
C GLU A 144 -11.95 24.44 8.51
N SER A 145 -12.68 25.31 7.81
CA SER A 145 -12.74 25.30 6.35
C SER A 145 -11.38 25.66 5.75
N TYR A 146 -10.68 26.64 6.31
CA TYR A 146 -9.31 26.95 5.89
C TYR A 146 -8.36 25.75 6.05
N LEU A 147 -8.44 24.99 7.15
CA LEU A 147 -7.64 23.77 7.32
C LEU A 147 -7.93 22.73 6.23
N LYS A 148 -9.21 22.52 5.88
CA LYS A 148 -9.62 21.59 4.80
C LYS A 148 -9.13 22.06 3.43
N ILE A 149 -9.19 23.36 3.15
CA ILE A 149 -8.72 23.98 1.91
C ILE A 149 -7.20 23.85 1.76
N VAL A 150 -6.45 24.19 2.81
CA VAL A 150 -4.99 24.05 2.84
C VAL A 150 -4.61 22.58 2.69
N TYR A 151 -5.33 21.66 3.34
CA TYR A 151 -5.13 20.22 3.19
C TYR A 151 -5.34 19.76 1.74
N PHE A 152 -6.41 20.21 1.08
CA PHE A 152 -6.69 19.92 -0.33
C PHE A 152 -5.54 20.36 -1.24
N TYR A 153 -5.10 21.61 -1.13
CA TYR A 153 -4.00 22.11 -1.97
C TYR A 153 -2.67 21.42 -1.67
N ASN A 154 -2.37 21.15 -0.39
CA ASN A 154 -1.16 20.43 0.01
C ASN A 154 -1.16 19.00 -0.55
N TYR A 155 -2.26 18.27 -0.39
CA TYR A 155 -2.42 16.91 -0.89
C TYR A 155 -2.24 16.79 -2.40
N HIS A 156 -2.75 17.77 -3.16
CA HIS A 156 -2.61 17.85 -4.61
C HIS A 156 -1.31 18.54 -5.08
N SER A 157 -0.35 18.76 -4.20
CA SER A 157 0.96 19.37 -4.47
C SER A 157 0.88 20.76 -5.11
N ASN A 158 -0.20 21.51 -4.86
CA ASN A 158 -0.37 22.86 -5.36
C ASN A 158 0.06 23.88 -4.28
N LEU A 159 1.36 23.85 -3.96
CA LEU A 159 1.93 24.66 -2.88
C LEU A 159 1.78 26.16 -3.11
N LYS A 160 1.80 26.62 -4.39
CA LYS A 160 1.58 28.02 -4.72
C LYS A 160 0.22 28.50 -4.22
N LEU A 161 -0.87 27.84 -4.66
CA LEU A 161 -2.21 28.21 -4.20
C LEU A 161 -2.41 27.96 -2.70
N CYS A 162 -1.76 26.93 -2.14
CA CYS A 162 -1.75 26.71 -0.70
C CYS A 162 -1.24 27.95 0.07
N PHE A 163 -0.11 28.52 -0.34
CA PHE A 163 0.44 29.72 0.29
C PHE A 163 -0.35 30.99 -0.06
N ASP A 164 -0.90 31.11 -1.27
CA ASP A 164 -1.75 32.25 -1.65
C ASP A 164 -3.02 32.30 -0.77
N ILE A 165 -3.63 31.15 -0.48
CA ILE A 165 -4.78 31.05 0.43
C ILE A 165 -4.41 31.40 1.87
N LEU A 166 -3.27 30.90 2.37
CA LEU A 166 -2.79 31.24 3.72
C LEU A 166 -2.50 32.74 3.84
N ASN A 167 -1.89 33.36 2.82
CA ASN A 167 -1.65 34.80 2.79
C ASN A 167 -2.97 35.57 2.77
N THR A 168 -3.93 35.15 1.95
CA THR A 168 -5.28 35.75 1.90
C THR A 168 -5.97 35.68 3.27
N MET A 169 -5.91 34.53 3.94
CA MET A 169 -6.45 34.35 5.28
C MET A 169 -5.82 35.31 6.29
N ILE A 170 -4.49 35.37 6.36
CA ILE A 170 -3.75 36.21 7.32
C ILE A 170 -3.99 37.71 7.07
N GLN A 171 -4.08 38.13 5.80
CA GLN A 171 -4.22 39.54 5.45
C GLN A 171 -5.66 40.06 5.57
N ARG A 172 -6.67 39.18 5.42
CA ARG A 172 -8.08 39.60 5.28
C ARG A 172 -9.01 39.05 6.36
N THR A 173 -8.47 38.33 7.34
CA THR A 173 -9.24 37.79 8.47
C THR A 173 -8.44 37.92 9.77
N ASP A 174 -9.11 37.74 10.91
CA ASP A 174 -8.43 37.70 12.22
C ASP A 174 -7.74 36.37 12.51
N LEU A 175 -7.76 35.42 11.57
CA LEU A 175 -7.16 34.10 11.75
C LEU A 175 -5.64 34.17 11.62
N LYS A 176 -4.96 33.47 12.53
CA LYS A 176 -3.51 33.32 12.51
C LYS A 176 -3.11 31.90 12.15
N GLN A 177 -1.95 31.77 11.52
CA GLN A 177 -1.33 30.47 11.32
C GLN A 177 -0.79 29.95 12.65
N ASP A 178 -1.37 28.86 13.14
CA ASP A 178 -0.92 28.15 14.33
C ASP A 178 -0.54 26.69 14.02
N ILE A 179 -0.30 25.90 15.06
CA ILE A 179 0.17 24.52 14.94
C ILE A 179 -0.74 23.66 14.06
N GLU A 180 -2.06 23.93 13.97
CA GLU A 180 -2.98 23.12 13.16
C GLU A 180 -2.75 23.31 11.67
N PHE A 181 -2.45 24.54 11.24
CA PHE A 181 -2.09 24.79 9.85
C PHE A 181 -0.74 24.15 9.51
N HIS A 182 0.19 24.13 10.47
CA HIS A 182 1.47 23.46 10.27
C HIS A 182 1.33 21.94 10.21
N ASN A 183 0.48 21.34 11.06
CA ASN A 183 0.09 19.93 11.02
C ASN A 183 -0.43 19.53 9.64
N VAL A 184 -1.32 20.34 9.06
CA VAL A 184 -1.83 20.13 7.69
C VAL A 184 -0.72 20.18 6.65
N ILE A 185 0.25 21.09 6.77
CA ILE A 185 1.35 21.23 5.80
C ILE A 185 2.34 20.06 5.90
N ILE A 186 2.64 19.57 7.10
CA ILE A 186 3.53 18.41 7.30
C ILE A 186 2.85 17.07 7.02
N SER A 187 1.53 17.05 6.84
CA SER A 187 0.76 15.82 6.57
C SER A 187 1.23 15.12 5.28
N ASP A 188 0.88 13.84 5.15
CA ASP A 188 1.33 13.04 4.03
C ASP A 188 0.72 13.51 2.69
N THR A 189 1.56 13.72 1.68
CA THR A 189 1.21 14.30 0.37
C THR A 189 1.57 13.35 -0.77
N PHE A 190 0.84 13.42 -1.88
CA PHE A 190 1.16 12.62 -3.06
C PHE A 190 2.48 13.09 -3.72
N LYS A 191 3.43 12.17 -3.95
CA LYS A 191 4.79 12.33 -4.56
C LYS A 191 5.89 12.78 -3.59
N PRO A 192 7.15 12.33 -3.81
CA PRO A 192 8.00 11.82 -2.75
C PRO A 192 8.17 12.81 -1.60
N SER A 193 7.89 12.31 -0.40
CA SER A 193 8.09 13.03 0.85
C SER A 193 9.55 13.46 0.95
N ASN A 194 9.80 14.76 0.82
CA ASN A 194 11.09 15.31 1.19
C ASN A 194 11.12 15.39 2.73
N MET A 195 11.65 14.35 3.39
CA MET A 195 11.71 14.27 4.84
C MET A 195 12.55 15.40 5.43
N LYS A 196 13.62 15.80 4.74
CA LYS A 196 14.45 16.94 5.14
C LYS A 196 13.61 18.20 5.34
N LYS A 197 12.70 18.53 4.41
CA LYS A 197 11.78 19.67 4.55
C LYS A 197 10.78 19.53 5.70
N VAL A 198 10.46 18.30 6.10
CA VAL A 198 9.59 18.05 7.26
C VAL A 198 10.36 18.32 8.53
N ILE A 199 11.58 17.79 8.63
CA ILE A 199 12.49 17.98 9.77
C ILE A 199 12.81 19.47 9.94
N GLU A 200 13.31 20.14 8.89
CA GLU A 200 13.59 21.59 8.88
C GLU A 200 12.38 22.42 9.35
N ARG A 201 11.17 21.97 8.98
CA ARG A 201 9.94 22.64 9.42
C ARG A 201 9.69 22.40 10.89
N LEU A 202 9.74 21.15 11.37
CA LEU A 202 9.54 20.82 12.78
C LEU A 202 10.57 21.53 13.67
N GLU A 203 11.84 21.52 13.29
CA GLU A 203 12.90 22.28 13.95
C GLU A 203 12.54 23.78 14.01
N SER A 204 12.10 24.38 12.90
CA SER A 204 11.70 25.79 12.89
C SER A 204 10.51 26.08 13.81
N LEU A 205 9.57 25.14 13.95
CA LEU A 205 8.43 25.28 14.86
C LEU A 205 8.87 25.18 16.32
N GLU A 206 9.77 24.25 16.63
CA GLU A 206 10.39 24.10 17.94
C GLU A 206 11.14 25.37 18.36
N HIS A 207 12.00 25.91 17.49
CA HIS A 207 12.74 27.14 17.74
C HIS A 207 11.83 28.36 17.96
N ARG A 208 10.65 28.38 17.34
CA ARG A 208 9.62 29.42 17.55
C ARG A 208 8.79 29.20 18.82
N GLY A 209 9.08 28.16 19.59
CA GLY A 209 8.35 27.80 20.81
C GLY A 209 6.93 27.27 20.55
N MET A 210 6.61 26.84 19.32
CA MET A 210 5.31 26.22 19.05
C MET A 210 5.24 24.84 19.70
N LYS A 211 4.12 24.55 20.35
CA LYS A 211 3.92 23.30 21.09
C LYS A 211 3.12 22.30 20.27
N ALA A 212 3.62 21.07 20.24
CA ALA A 212 2.97 19.95 19.58
C ALA A 212 1.63 19.63 20.26
N ASN A 213 0.65 19.21 19.45
CA ASN A 213 -0.61 18.65 19.91
C ASN A 213 -0.75 17.21 19.40
N THR A 214 -1.85 16.53 19.73
CA THR A 214 -2.08 15.15 19.27
C THR A 214 -1.98 14.97 17.75
N ASN A 215 -2.42 15.94 16.94
CA ASN A 215 -2.32 15.86 15.48
C ASN A 215 -0.88 16.00 14.98
N THR A 216 -0.02 16.76 15.66
CA THR A 216 1.41 16.85 15.34
C THR A 216 2.06 15.47 15.43
N TRP A 217 1.74 14.71 16.49
CA TRP A 217 2.20 13.34 16.67
C TRP A 217 1.66 12.38 15.61
N TYR A 218 0.37 12.43 15.28
CA TYR A 218 -0.21 11.59 14.22
C TYR A 218 0.43 11.85 12.86
N HIS A 219 0.65 13.13 12.50
CA HIS A 219 1.32 13.45 11.24
C HIS A 219 2.79 13.01 11.25
N GLY A 220 3.52 13.20 12.37
CA GLY A 220 4.86 12.63 12.54
C GLY A 220 4.89 11.13 12.26
N PHE A 221 3.96 10.37 12.85
CA PHE A 221 3.81 8.94 12.60
C PHE A 221 3.58 8.61 11.11
N THR A 222 2.73 9.37 10.43
CA THR A 222 2.43 9.12 9.01
C THR A 222 3.62 9.39 8.08
N ARG A 223 4.57 10.23 8.49
CA ARG A 223 5.73 10.60 7.66
C ARG A 223 6.86 9.59 7.73
N MET A 224 6.99 8.87 8.83
CA MET A 224 7.94 7.78 8.95
C MET A 224 7.60 6.67 7.94
N LYS A 225 8.63 5.99 7.44
CA LYS A 225 8.52 4.84 6.54
C LYS A 225 9.05 3.59 7.20
N ASN A 226 10.06 3.71 8.06
CA ASN A 226 10.72 2.59 8.71
C ASN A 226 9.88 2.09 9.89
N SER A 227 9.98 0.79 10.18
CA SER A 227 9.20 0.16 11.25
C SER A 227 9.70 0.55 12.63
N ASP A 228 11.02 0.58 12.85
CA ASP A 228 11.59 0.77 14.20
C ASP A 228 11.27 2.16 14.77
N PRO A 229 11.47 3.29 14.04
CA PRO A 229 11.07 4.61 14.52
C PRO A 229 9.57 4.72 14.77
N LYS A 230 8.74 4.05 13.96
CA LYS A 230 7.28 4.02 14.17
C LYS A 230 6.88 3.30 15.44
N ILE A 231 7.54 2.18 15.74
CA ILE A 231 7.29 1.41 16.98
C ILE A 231 7.68 2.26 18.18
N GLN A 232 8.87 2.88 18.14
CA GLN A 232 9.31 3.81 19.18
C GLN A 232 8.30 4.96 19.37
N LEU A 233 7.78 5.52 18.28
CA LEU A 233 6.79 6.59 18.37
C LEU A 233 5.47 6.11 18.99
N ILE A 234 5.01 4.89 18.69
CA ILE A 234 3.82 4.30 19.32
C ILE A 234 4.02 4.15 20.83
N GLU A 235 5.15 3.59 21.26
CA GLU A 235 5.47 3.41 22.67
C GLU A 235 5.48 4.77 23.41
N MET A 236 6.14 5.77 22.83
CA MET A 236 6.13 7.13 23.36
C MET A 236 4.73 7.75 23.42
N MET A 237 3.91 7.56 22.38
CA MET A 237 2.53 8.04 22.39
C MET A 237 1.72 7.38 23.51
N GLN A 238 1.96 6.11 23.82
CA GLN A 238 1.34 5.43 24.96
C GLN A 238 1.80 5.98 26.31
N GLU A 239 3.09 6.25 26.47
CA GLU A 239 3.67 6.87 27.68
C GLU A 239 3.10 8.28 27.92
N LEU A 240 2.93 9.05 26.84
CA LEU A 240 2.36 10.40 26.87
C LEU A 240 0.83 10.43 26.94
N ASN A 241 0.17 9.27 27.02
CA ASN A 241 -1.29 9.12 26.99
C ASN A 241 -1.96 9.78 25.77
N ILE A 242 -1.29 9.76 24.61
CA ILE A 242 -1.86 10.19 23.34
C ILE A 242 -2.74 9.04 22.81
N PRO A 243 -4.04 9.27 22.51
CA PRO A 243 -4.91 8.24 21.96
C PRO A 243 -4.40 7.75 20.60
N LEU A 244 -4.39 6.44 20.38
CA LEU A 244 -3.93 5.85 19.13
C LEU A 244 -5.06 5.54 18.15
N TYR A 245 -6.32 5.61 18.59
CA TYR A 245 -7.51 5.35 17.75
C TYR A 245 -7.44 5.97 16.33
N PRO A 246 -7.04 7.26 16.15
CA PRO A 246 -7.00 7.87 14.81
C PRO A 246 -6.01 7.24 13.85
N ILE A 247 -4.99 6.54 14.34
CA ILE A 247 -3.91 5.94 13.54
C ILE A 247 -3.89 4.40 13.57
N LEU A 248 -4.81 3.72 14.28
CA LEU A 248 -4.81 2.25 14.36
C LEU A 248 -4.84 1.56 12.99
N HIS A 249 -5.59 2.12 12.03
CA HIS A 249 -5.66 1.58 10.66
C HIS A 249 -4.33 1.66 9.90
N LEU A 250 -3.41 2.53 10.34
CA LEU A 250 -2.08 2.70 9.75
C LEU A 250 -1.05 1.72 10.33
N LEU A 251 -1.43 0.90 11.31
CA LEU A 251 -0.55 -0.11 11.92
C LEU A 251 -0.36 -1.36 11.04
N LYS A 252 -1.08 -1.48 9.91
CA LYS A 252 -0.97 -2.65 9.02
C LYS A 252 0.49 -3.04 8.67
N PRO A 253 1.40 -2.12 8.31
CA PRO A 253 2.79 -2.47 8.01
C PRO A 253 3.56 -2.98 9.23
N LEU A 254 3.13 -2.60 10.43
CA LEU A 254 3.76 -2.95 11.70
C LEU A 254 3.14 -4.19 12.35
N ALA A 255 2.08 -4.75 11.78
CA ALA A 255 1.32 -5.87 12.37
C ALA A 255 2.21 -7.07 12.72
N GLY A 256 3.27 -7.31 11.95
CA GLY A 256 4.23 -8.41 12.23
C GLY A 256 5.17 -8.17 13.40
N TYR A 257 5.27 -6.94 13.92
CA TYR A 257 6.13 -6.57 15.05
C TYR A 257 5.41 -6.66 16.40
N PHE A 258 4.08 -6.71 16.38
CA PHE A 258 3.27 -6.91 17.57
C PHE A 258 2.78 -8.35 17.60
N THR A 259 2.89 -9.02 18.75
CA THR A 259 2.16 -10.28 18.96
C THR A 259 0.66 -10.00 18.96
N PRO A 260 -0.19 -10.98 18.63
CA PRO A 260 -1.63 -10.78 18.63
C PRO A 260 -2.18 -10.30 19.98
N GLU A 261 -1.62 -10.76 21.08
CA GLU A 261 -2.02 -10.37 22.43
C GLU A 261 -1.68 -8.90 22.71
N LYS A 262 -0.49 -8.45 22.30
CA LYS A 262 -0.09 -7.03 22.42
C LYS A 262 -1.01 -6.14 21.59
N LEU A 263 -1.32 -6.55 20.36
CA LEU A 263 -2.18 -5.78 19.47
C LEU A 263 -3.64 -5.76 19.94
N ASN A 264 -4.16 -6.86 20.48
CA ASN A 264 -5.48 -6.90 21.09
C ASN A 264 -5.57 -5.99 22.32
N LYS A 265 -4.59 -6.05 23.22
CA LYS A 265 -4.52 -5.13 24.38
C LYS A 265 -4.47 -3.67 23.95
N LEU A 266 -3.74 -3.37 22.87
CA LEU A 266 -3.71 -2.03 22.29
C LEU A 266 -5.10 -1.59 21.82
N PHE A 267 -5.79 -2.45 21.06
CA PHE A 267 -7.14 -2.19 20.58
C PHE A 267 -8.13 -2.00 21.73
N GLU A 268 -8.10 -2.87 22.75
CA GLU A 268 -8.97 -2.77 23.92
C GLU A 268 -8.76 -1.46 24.69
N LYS A 269 -7.50 -1.04 24.89
CA LYS A 269 -7.15 0.25 25.53
C LYS A 269 -7.75 1.44 24.77
N GLU A 270 -7.83 1.32 23.45
CA GLU A 270 -8.41 2.33 22.55
C GLU A 270 -9.93 2.15 22.34
N GLY A 271 -10.59 1.26 23.10
CA GLY A 271 -12.02 1.00 23.03
C GLY A 271 -12.48 0.14 21.85
N VAL A 272 -11.54 -0.51 21.15
CA VAL A 272 -11.81 -1.42 20.03
C VAL A 272 -11.87 -2.85 20.54
N SER A 273 -13.02 -3.51 20.39
CA SER A 273 -13.20 -4.91 20.78
C SER A 273 -14.33 -5.57 19.98
N ILE A 274 -14.33 -6.90 19.94
CA ILE A 274 -15.41 -7.69 19.33
C ILE A 274 -16.69 -7.53 20.15
N GLU A 275 -16.60 -7.60 21.48
CA GLU A 275 -17.75 -7.56 22.40
C GLU A 275 -18.54 -6.26 22.34
N ARG A 276 -17.87 -5.15 22.04
CA ARG A 276 -18.50 -3.82 21.93
C ARG A 276 -18.92 -3.46 20.51
N ASP A 277 -18.80 -4.38 19.55
CA ASP A 277 -19.08 -4.15 18.12
C ASP A 277 -18.31 -2.95 17.53
N THR A 278 -17.12 -2.67 18.08
CA THR A 278 -16.25 -1.56 17.64
C THR A 278 -15.11 -2.04 16.75
N LEU A 279 -14.83 -3.35 16.72
CA LEU A 279 -13.84 -3.92 15.82
C LEU A 279 -14.36 -3.92 14.38
N THR A 280 -13.62 -3.25 13.48
CA THR A 280 -13.97 -3.22 12.05
C THR A 280 -13.15 -4.24 11.26
N SER A 281 -13.63 -4.65 10.08
CA SER A 281 -12.89 -5.57 9.20
C SER A 281 -11.45 -5.11 8.87
N PRO A 282 -11.17 -3.82 8.59
CA PRO A 282 -9.80 -3.34 8.40
C PRO A 282 -8.91 -3.55 9.62
N LEU A 283 -9.40 -3.30 10.84
CA LEU A 283 -8.63 -3.51 12.07
C LEU A 283 -8.43 -5.00 12.35
N PHE A 284 -9.45 -5.83 12.11
CA PHE A 284 -9.30 -7.28 12.21
C PHE A 284 -8.28 -7.83 11.20
N ASN A 285 -8.19 -7.27 9.99
CA ASN A 285 -7.16 -7.67 9.03
C ASN A 285 -5.74 -7.37 9.52
N ILE A 286 -5.53 -6.32 10.32
CA ILE A 286 -4.24 -6.05 10.98
C ILE A 286 -3.96 -7.13 12.01
N LEU A 287 -4.94 -7.46 12.85
CA LEU A 287 -4.82 -8.54 13.83
C LEU A 287 -4.53 -9.90 13.17
N ALA A 288 -5.28 -10.25 12.13
CA ALA A 288 -5.05 -11.47 11.35
C ALA A 288 -3.64 -11.50 10.73
N THR A 289 -3.15 -10.36 10.25
CA THR A 289 -1.76 -10.26 9.76
C THR A 289 -0.75 -10.56 10.86
N SER A 290 -0.99 -10.08 12.10
CA SER A 290 -0.15 -10.38 13.26
C SER A 290 -0.12 -11.88 13.58
N TYR A 291 -1.29 -12.53 13.69
CA TYR A 291 -1.38 -13.99 13.91
C TYR A 291 -0.60 -14.78 12.85
N LEU A 292 -0.82 -14.45 11.57
CA LEU A 292 -0.16 -15.14 10.46
C LEU A 292 1.36 -14.91 10.43
N ARG A 293 1.84 -13.73 10.83
CA ARG A 293 3.30 -13.46 10.92
C ARG A 293 3.97 -14.22 12.08
N HIS A 294 3.22 -14.56 13.10
CA HIS A 294 3.67 -15.38 14.23
C HIS A 294 3.36 -16.88 14.06
N ASN A 295 2.98 -17.31 12.84
CA ASN A 295 2.63 -18.69 12.50
C ASN A 295 1.46 -19.28 13.31
N GLN A 296 0.59 -18.44 13.88
CA GLN A 296 -0.59 -18.82 14.66
C GLN A 296 -1.84 -18.88 13.77
N ILE A 297 -1.75 -19.58 12.64
CA ILE A 297 -2.81 -19.63 11.64
C ILE A 297 -4.03 -20.44 12.11
N SER A 298 -3.79 -21.52 12.86
CA SER A 298 -4.84 -22.38 13.39
C SER A 298 -5.68 -21.64 14.43
N GLU A 299 -5.01 -20.88 15.31
CA GLU A 299 -5.63 -20.04 16.33
C GLU A 299 -6.46 -18.92 15.71
N LEU A 300 -5.94 -18.26 14.67
CA LEU A 300 -6.70 -17.27 13.90
C LEU A 300 -7.94 -17.88 13.27
N TRP A 301 -7.81 -19.08 12.69
CA TRP A 301 -8.93 -19.76 12.06
C TRP A 301 -10.01 -20.16 13.07
N ASP A 302 -9.58 -20.68 14.22
CA ASP A 302 -10.46 -21.06 15.33
C ASP A 302 -11.18 -19.84 15.91
N LEU A 303 -10.50 -18.70 15.99
CA LEU A 303 -11.11 -17.43 16.39
C LEU A 303 -12.23 -17.02 15.40
N ILE A 304 -11.98 -17.12 14.10
CA ILE A 304 -12.97 -16.76 13.05
C ILE A 304 -14.18 -17.70 13.09
N GLU A 305 -13.98 -19.00 13.23
CA GLU A 305 -15.08 -19.98 13.26
C GLU A 305 -15.83 -19.99 14.60
N GLY A 306 -15.12 -19.81 15.71
CA GLY A 306 -15.67 -19.79 17.06
C GLY A 306 -16.42 -18.50 17.40
N THR A 307 -16.26 -17.44 16.60
CA THR A 307 -16.86 -16.12 16.86
C THR A 307 -17.79 -15.71 15.72
N PRO A 308 -19.12 -15.91 15.84
CA PRO A 308 -20.08 -15.63 14.78
C PRO A 308 -19.99 -14.20 14.19
N GLN A 309 -19.64 -13.22 15.03
CA GLN A 309 -19.48 -11.81 14.65
C GLN A 309 -18.30 -11.59 13.67
N LEU A 310 -17.31 -12.47 13.65
CA LEU A 310 -16.16 -12.40 12.75
C LEU A 310 -16.41 -13.09 11.41
N ARG A 311 -17.44 -13.95 11.30
CA ARG A 311 -17.76 -14.65 10.07
C ARG A 311 -17.96 -13.70 8.86
N PRO A 312 -18.63 -12.53 8.99
CA PRO A 312 -18.72 -11.55 7.91
C PRO A 312 -17.38 -10.89 7.54
N PHE A 313 -16.36 -10.95 8.39
CA PHE A 313 -15.04 -10.39 8.10
C PHE A 313 -14.23 -11.27 7.15
N MET A 314 -14.65 -12.52 6.93
CA MET A 314 -14.17 -13.34 5.81
C MET A 314 -14.67 -12.76 4.48
N ASN A 315 -14.00 -11.71 4.05
CA ASN A 315 -14.21 -11.01 2.80
C ASN A 315 -12.93 -11.01 1.96
N THR A 316 -12.96 -10.34 0.81
CA THR A 316 -11.81 -10.24 -0.09
C THR A 316 -10.55 -9.73 0.60
N GLY A 317 -10.66 -8.80 1.55
CA GLY A 317 -9.52 -8.23 2.27
C GLY A 317 -8.84 -9.26 3.16
N LEU A 318 -9.60 -9.96 3.99
CA LEU A 318 -9.05 -11.02 4.86
C LEU A 318 -8.50 -12.19 4.04
N TYR A 319 -9.21 -12.59 2.98
CA TYR A 319 -8.74 -13.61 2.05
C TYR A 319 -7.36 -13.25 1.47
N VAL A 320 -7.15 -12.00 1.02
CA VAL A 320 -5.86 -11.55 0.52
C VAL A 320 -4.78 -11.70 1.59
N THR A 321 -5.07 -11.35 2.85
CA THR A 321 -4.13 -11.51 3.96
C THR A 321 -3.65 -12.97 4.12
N PHE A 322 -4.56 -13.95 4.06
CA PHE A 322 -4.19 -15.38 4.09
C PHE A 322 -3.36 -15.80 2.88
N ILE A 323 -3.76 -15.42 1.67
CA ILE A 323 -3.00 -15.76 0.45
C ILE A 323 -1.61 -15.13 0.47
N GLU A 324 -1.46 -13.90 0.96
CA GLU A 324 -0.15 -13.26 1.12
C GLU A 324 0.74 -14.04 2.08
N HIS A 325 0.21 -14.54 3.20
CA HIS A 325 0.95 -15.40 4.11
C HIS A 325 1.39 -16.70 3.41
N PHE A 326 0.47 -17.43 2.78
CA PHE A 326 0.81 -18.71 2.12
C PHE A 326 1.87 -18.52 1.04
N LEU A 327 1.71 -17.53 0.16
CA LEU A 327 2.64 -17.30 -0.94
C LEU A 327 4.00 -16.81 -0.46
N SER A 328 4.07 -16.07 0.65
CA SER A 328 5.34 -15.62 1.24
C SER A 328 6.11 -16.77 1.89
N ASN A 329 5.41 -17.82 2.33
CA ASN A 329 6.00 -19.03 2.90
C ASN A 329 6.14 -20.18 1.89
N ASN A 330 6.00 -19.91 0.58
CA ASN A 330 6.01 -20.90 -0.49
C ASN A 330 4.96 -22.03 -0.36
N GLN A 331 3.85 -21.77 0.34
CA GLN A 331 2.77 -22.73 0.58
C GLN A 331 1.70 -22.65 -0.53
N LEU A 332 2.10 -22.89 -1.79
CA LEU A 332 1.21 -22.75 -2.94
C LEU A 332 0.02 -23.74 -2.90
N GLY A 333 0.23 -24.94 -2.35
CA GLY A 333 -0.82 -25.94 -2.15
C GLY A 333 -1.94 -25.43 -1.24
N PHE A 334 -1.57 -24.81 -0.11
CA PHE A 334 -2.52 -24.16 0.79
C PHE A 334 -3.24 -22.98 0.14
N ALA A 335 -2.55 -22.18 -0.67
CA ALA A 335 -3.21 -21.07 -1.38
C ALA A 335 -4.33 -21.56 -2.31
N PHE A 336 -4.12 -22.66 -3.05
CA PHE A 336 -5.16 -23.28 -3.87
C PHE A 336 -6.30 -23.86 -3.02
N ALA A 337 -5.98 -24.64 -1.99
CA ALA A 337 -6.98 -25.29 -1.14
C ALA A 337 -7.84 -24.28 -0.38
N PHE A 338 -7.22 -23.26 0.19
CA PHE A 338 -7.90 -22.17 0.89
C PHE A 338 -8.84 -21.40 -0.04
N THR A 339 -8.41 -21.16 -1.28
CA THR A 339 -9.27 -20.53 -2.28
C THR A 339 -10.53 -21.35 -2.52
N GLN A 340 -10.38 -22.64 -2.85
CA GLN A 340 -11.54 -23.51 -3.10
C GLN A 340 -12.49 -23.55 -1.89
N TYR A 341 -11.92 -23.66 -0.69
CA TYR A 341 -12.65 -23.71 0.55
C TYR A 341 -13.44 -22.42 0.84
N VAL A 342 -12.81 -21.25 0.68
CA VAL A 342 -13.49 -19.98 0.93
C VAL A 342 -14.57 -19.70 -0.12
N GLN A 343 -14.35 -20.14 -1.37
CA GLN A 343 -15.38 -20.05 -2.42
C GLN A 343 -16.61 -20.91 -2.10
N SER A 344 -16.42 -22.15 -1.63
CA SER A 344 -17.53 -23.04 -1.31
C SER A 344 -18.26 -22.64 -0.04
N LYS A 345 -17.54 -22.31 1.04
CA LYS A 345 -18.12 -22.04 2.36
C LYS A 345 -18.67 -20.62 2.53
N PHE A 346 -18.02 -19.62 1.92
CA PHE A 346 -18.37 -18.20 2.08
C PHE A 346 -18.90 -17.55 0.79
N GLY A 347 -18.91 -18.26 -0.34
CA GLY A 347 -19.44 -17.75 -1.60
C GLY A 347 -18.60 -16.63 -2.23
N LEU A 348 -17.36 -16.41 -1.78
CA LEU A 348 -16.51 -15.34 -2.31
C LEU A 348 -16.03 -15.68 -3.73
N ARG A 349 -15.92 -14.68 -4.61
CA ARG A 349 -15.39 -14.85 -5.98
C ARG A 349 -13.94 -14.39 -6.06
N VAL A 350 -13.02 -15.23 -5.59
CA VAL A 350 -11.61 -14.84 -5.34
C VAL A 350 -10.59 -15.49 -6.27
N SER A 351 -10.99 -16.39 -7.19
CA SER A 351 -10.05 -17.11 -8.07
C SER A 351 -9.20 -16.17 -8.93
N LYS A 352 -9.76 -15.04 -9.38
CA LYS A 352 -9.02 -14.03 -10.17
C LYS A 352 -7.91 -13.36 -9.36
N ILE A 353 -8.19 -13.11 -8.08
CA ILE A 353 -7.24 -12.52 -7.14
C ILE A 353 -6.10 -13.51 -6.89
N LEU A 354 -6.42 -14.79 -6.68
CA LEU A 354 -5.41 -15.84 -6.55
C LEU A 354 -4.48 -15.87 -7.78
N ILE A 355 -5.05 -15.92 -8.98
CA ILE A 355 -4.29 -15.96 -10.24
C ILE A 355 -3.36 -14.74 -10.33
N SER A 356 -3.90 -13.54 -10.07
CA SER A 356 -3.11 -12.31 -10.10
C SER A 356 -1.95 -12.36 -9.11
N MET A 357 -2.19 -12.80 -7.86
CA MET A 357 -1.14 -12.87 -6.83
C MET A 357 -0.09 -13.93 -7.15
N ILE A 358 -0.49 -15.12 -7.62
CA ILE A 358 0.46 -16.17 -7.99
C ILE A 358 1.34 -15.72 -9.16
N VAL A 359 0.74 -15.21 -10.24
CA VAL A 359 1.47 -14.86 -11.47
C VAL A 359 2.33 -13.61 -11.27
N ASN A 360 1.82 -12.57 -10.60
CA ASN A 360 2.57 -11.31 -10.44
C ASN A 360 3.60 -11.36 -9.30
N LYS A 361 3.35 -12.11 -8.21
CA LYS A 361 4.15 -12.01 -6.97
C LYS A 361 4.88 -13.30 -6.61
N HIS A 362 4.30 -14.48 -6.83
CA HIS A 362 4.89 -15.74 -6.36
C HIS A 362 5.79 -16.40 -7.41
N LEU A 363 5.26 -16.77 -8.58
CA LEU A 363 6.01 -17.52 -9.61
C LEU A 363 7.30 -16.84 -10.09
N PRO A 364 7.40 -15.50 -10.20
CA PRO A 364 8.65 -14.86 -10.59
C PRO A 364 9.73 -14.86 -9.49
N ASN A 365 9.39 -15.28 -8.27
CA ASN A 365 10.22 -15.11 -7.07
C ASN A 365 10.39 -16.41 -6.25
N CYS A 366 9.70 -17.49 -6.61
CA CYS A 366 9.71 -18.73 -5.84
C CYS A 366 10.99 -19.55 -6.08
N SER A 367 11.30 -20.43 -5.14
CA SER A 367 12.35 -21.44 -5.34
C SER A 367 12.01 -22.35 -6.53
N TYR A 368 13.03 -22.95 -7.13
CA TYR A 368 12.85 -23.90 -8.24
C TYR A 368 11.98 -25.09 -7.82
N PHE A 369 11.04 -25.46 -8.70
CA PHE A 369 10.32 -26.73 -8.63
C PHE A 369 9.98 -27.23 -10.05
N GLU A 370 9.96 -28.55 -10.22
CA GLU A 370 9.90 -29.20 -11.54
C GLU A 370 8.70 -28.76 -12.39
N ASN A 371 7.53 -28.64 -11.76
CA ASN A 371 6.28 -28.32 -12.46
C ASN A 371 6.01 -26.82 -12.57
N TRP A 372 6.99 -25.95 -12.29
CA TRP A 372 6.83 -24.50 -12.36
C TRP A 372 6.23 -24.04 -13.69
N ILE A 373 6.77 -24.53 -14.81
CA ILE A 373 6.31 -24.15 -16.15
C ILE A 373 4.85 -24.58 -16.40
N SER A 374 4.44 -25.72 -15.85
CA SER A 374 3.05 -26.18 -15.94
C SER A 374 2.10 -25.25 -15.17
N ILE A 375 2.50 -24.78 -13.98
CA ILE A 375 1.70 -23.80 -13.21
C ILE A 375 1.59 -22.48 -13.97
N VAL A 376 2.69 -21.98 -14.55
CA VAL A 376 2.67 -20.77 -15.40
C VAL A 376 1.69 -20.96 -16.56
N ARG A 377 1.78 -22.06 -17.31
CA ARG A 377 0.90 -22.35 -18.47
C ARG A 377 -0.57 -22.55 -18.09
N ILE A 378 -0.87 -22.96 -16.86
CA ILE A 378 -2.25 -23.08 -16.37
C ILE A 378 -2.86 -21.71 -16.04
N LEU A 379 -2.06 -20.79 -15.47
CA LEU A 379 -2.56 -19.54 -14.88
C LEU A 379 -2.36 -18.32 -15.79
N TYR A 380 -1.23 -18.22 -16.48
CA TYR A 380 -0.88 -17.08 -17.33
C TYR A 380 -1.91 -16.86 -18.46
N PRO A 381 -2.37 -17.89 -19.22
CA PRO A 381 -3.38 -17.68 -20.25
C PRO A 381 -4.72 -17.19 -19.72
N LYS A 382 -5.03 -17.46 -18.45
CA LYS A 382 -6.24 -16.91 -17.79
C LYS A 382 -6.03 -15.46 -17.41
N ALA A 383 -4.83 -15.12 -16.94
CA ALA A 383 -4.47 -13.77 -16.56
C ALA A 383 -4.46 -12.79 -17.74
N ILE A 384 -3.95 -13.18 -18.93
CA ILE A 384 -3.94 -12.29 -20.11
C ILE A 384 -5.31 -12.12 -20.77
N ARG A 385 -6.18 -13.13 -20.69
CA ARG A 385 -7.51 -13.09 -21.32
C ARG A 385 -8.52 -12.29 -20.51
N ASP A 386 -8.31 -12.21 -19.19
CA ASP A 386 -9.21 -11.53 -18.29
C ASP A 386 -8.71 -10.11 -18.04
N SER A 387 -9.39 -9.11 -18.64
CA SER A 387 -9.04 -7.69 -18.49
C SER A 387 -9.10 -7.18 -17.06
N SER A 388 -9.73 -7.92 -16.13
CA SER A 388 -9.72 -7.58 -14.70
C SER A 388 -8.46 -8.03 -13.96
N ILE A 389 -7.60 -8.84 -14.59
CA ILE A 389 -6.30 -9.25 -14.04
C ILE A 389 -5.22 -8.36 -14.64
N PHE A 390 -4.72 -7.42 -13.84
CA PHE A 390 -3.64 -6.55 -14.26
C PHE A 390 -2.29 -7.29 -14.16
N LEU A 391 -1.69 -7.59 -15.31
CA LEU A 391 -0.31 -8.07 -15.41
C LEU A 391 0.59 -6.88 -15.75
N ASN A 392 1.59 -6.62 -14.91
CA ASN A 392 2.54 -5.55 -15.22
C ASN A 392 3.59 -6.06 -16.24
N THR A 393 4.10 -5.18 -17.11
CA THR A 393 5.11 -5.55 -18.12
C THR A 393 6.37 -6.18 -17.51
N LYS A 394 6.73 -5.75 -16.29
CA LYS A 394 7.84 -6.31 -15.51
C LYS A 394 7.62 -7.78 -15.13
N THR A 395 6.38 -8.22 -14.97
CA THR A 395 6.03 -9.60 -14.58
C THR A 395 6.39 -10.56 -15.71
N LEU A 396 6.05 -10.22 -16.95
CA LEU A 396 6.40 -11.05 -18.10
C LEU A 396 7.93 -11.18 -18.24
N SER A 397 8.66 -10.07 -18.11
CA SER A 397 10.13 -10.08 -18.08
C SER A 397 10.66 -11.01 -17.00
N ASN A 398 10.21 -10.85 -15.75
CA ASN A 398 10.68 -11.69 -14.65
C ASN A 398 10.35 -13.18 -14.85
N LEU A 399 9.19 -13.51 -15.42
CA LEU A 399 8.83 -14.90 -15.75
C LEU A 399 9.73 -15.47 -16.86
N GLN A 400 10.04 -14.67 -17.89
CA GLN A 400 10.96 -15.07 -18.97
C GLN A 400 12.39 -15.22 -18.46
N ASP A 401 12.83 -14.34 -17.56
CA ASP A 401 14.14 -14.42 -16.90
C ASP A 401 14.24 -15.71 -16.08
N TYR A 402 13.19 -16.04 -15.31
CA TYR A 402 13.11 -17.28 -14.55
C TYR A 402 13.12 -18.52 -15.46
N ALA A 403 12.31 -18.52 -16.51
CA ALA A 403 12.25 -19.61 -17.47
C ALA A 403 13.61 -19.81 -18.17
N THR A 404 14.29 -18.73 -18.55
CA THR A 404 15.63 -18.77 -19.14
C THR A 404 16.66 -19.33 -18.15
N LEU A 405 16.63 -18.87 -16.89
CA LEU A 405 17.54 -19.33 -15.82
C LEU A 405 17.46 -20.86 -15.62
N TYR A 406 16.24 -21.41 -15.64
CA TYR A 406 15.99 -22.84 -15.41
C TYR A 406 15.74 -23.65 -16.69
N ARG A 407 16.03 -23.08 -17.87
CA ARG A 407 15.93 -23.72 -19.19
C ARG A 407 14.52 -24.25 -19.52
N PHE A 408 13.49 -23.55 -19.07
CA PHE A 408 12.11 -23.78 -19.51
C PHE A 408 11.83 -23.07 -20.84
N ASP A 409 10.80 -23.54 -21.54
CA ASP A 409 10.28 -22.86 -22.74
C ASP A 409 9.56 -21.56 -22.34
N ASN A 410 9.87 -20.48 -23.05
CA ASN A 410 9.30 -19.14 -22.83
C ASN A 410 7.90 -18.97 -23.45
N ASN A 411 7.39 -19.99 -24.13
CA ASN A 411 5.98 -20.02 -24.57
C ASN A 411 5.06 -20.41 -23.41
N PHE A 412 4.46 -19.41 -22.77
CA PHE A 412 3.53 -19.58 -21.64
C PHE A 412 2.06 -19.80 -22.07
N GLU A 413 1.74 -19.66 -23.36
CA GLU A 413 0.36 -19.82 -23.87
C GLU A 413 0.05 -21.25 -24.31
N SER A 414 1.09 -22.06 -24.57
CA SER A 414 0.94 -23.44 -25.04
C SER A 414 0.60 -24.40 -23.90
N VAL A 415 -0.69 -24.71 -23.72
CA VAL A 415 -1.15 -25.68 -22.71
C VAL A 415 -1.00 -27.12 -23.22
N SER A 416 -0.10 -27.89 -22.59
CA SER A 416 0.16 -29.29 -22.90
C SER A 416 -0.84 -30.26 -22.24
N ARG A 417 -0.75 -31.55 -22.57
CA ARG A 417 -1.53 -32.61 -21.89
C ARG A 417 -1.15 -32.72 -20.41
N LYS A 418 0.15 -32.67 -20.09
CA LYS A 418 0.66 -32.70 -18.71
C LYS A 418 0.06 -31.55 -17.88
N ASP A 419 -0.03 -30.35 -18.44
CA ASP A 419 -0.60 -29.18 -17.75
C ASP A 419 -2.09 -29.38 -17.40
N LYS A 420 -2.86 -30.00 -18.31
CA LYS A 420 -4.28 -30.33 -18.05
C LYS A 420 -4.43 -31.39 -16.95
N GLU A 421 -3.54 -32.37 -16.91
CA GLU A 421 -3.50 -33.40 -15.86
C GLU A 421 -3.14 -32.79 -14.50
N ILE A 422 -2.12 -31.95 -14.44
CA ILE A 422 -1.74 -31.18 -13.25
C ILE A 422 -2.88 -30.32 -12.74
N LYS A 423 -3.55 -29.58 -13.62
CA LYS A 423 -4.73 -28.78 -13.25
C LYS A 423 -5.82 -29.64 -12.63
N ARG A 424 -6.15 -30.79 -13.22
CA ARG A 424 -7.17 -31.71 -12.68
C ARG A 424 -6.77 -32.25 -11.30
N MET A 425 -5.48 -32.54 -11.10
CA MET A 425 -4.98 -32.96 -9.78
C MET A 425 -5.10 -31.84 -8.75
N ILE A 426 -4.76 -30.60 -9.09
CA ILE A 426 -4.95 -29.43 -8.21
C ILE A 426 -6.43 -29.31 -7.81
N ASP A 427 -7.33 -29.29 -8.79
CA ASP A 427 -8.76 -29.10 -8.57
C ASP A 427 -9.36 -30.24 -7.71
N LYS A 428 -8.83 -31.47 -7.82
CA LYS A 428 -9.34 -32.65 -7.10
C LYS A 428 -8.71 -32.86 -5.72
N SER A 429 -7.41 -32.64 -5.60
CA SER A 429 -6.61 -33.07 -4.46
C SER A 429 -6.31 -31.96 -3.46
N LEU A 430 -6.23 -30.69 -3.90
CA LEU A 430 -6.00 -29.54 -3.02
C LEU A 430 -7.34 -28.95 -2.57
N VAL A 431 -8.08 -29.72 -1.78
CA VAL A 431 -9.42 -29.37 -1.30
C VAL A 431 -9.59 -29.79 0.15
N TRP A 432 -10.12 -28.88 0.98
CA TRP A 432 -10.63 -29.20 2.32
C TRP A 432 -12.15 -29.29 2.28
N LYS A 433 -12.72 -30.38 2.82
CA LYS A 433 -14.17 -30.58 2.88
C LYS A 433 -14.80 -29.93 4.11
N ASP A 434 -14.14 -30.08 5.25
CA ASP A 434 -14.64 -29.64 6.55
C ASP A 434 -13.81 -28.47 7.08
N LYS A 435 -12.95 -28.69 8.08
CA LYS A 435 -12.06 -27.66 8.61
C LYS A 435 -10.75 -27.62 7.81
N PRO A 436 -10.20 -26.44 7.48
CA PRO A 436 -8.85 -26.31 6.95
C PRO A 436 -7.80 -26.93 7.88
N ILE A 437 -6.84 -27.65 7.30
CA ILE A 437 -5.72 -28.26 8.03
C ILE A 437 -4.44 -27.58 7.56
N PHE A 438 -3.89 -26.69 8.38
CA PHE A 438 -2.73 -25.85 8.02
C PHE A 438 -1.37 -26.51 8.30
N SER A 439 -1.37 -27.73 8.83
CA SER A 439 -0.19 -28.58 8.96
C SER A 439 -0.12 -29.54 7.77
N LEU A 440 0.93 -29.46 6.95
CA LEU A 440 0.99 -30.25 5.70
C LEU A 440 1.00 -31.76 5.99
N SER A 441 1.68 -32.19 7.05
CA SER A 441 1.79 -33.60 7.45
C SER A 441 0.46 -34.21 7.90
N GLU A 442 -0.48 -33.39 8.36
CA GLU A 442 -1.81 -33.81 8.82
C GLU A 442 -2.84 -33.90 7.68
N ASN A 443 -2.48 -33.46 6.47
CA ASN A 443 -3.36 -33.56 5.31
C ASN A 443 -3.35 -34.98 4.71
N ALA A 444 -4.40 -35.29 3.94
CA ALA A 444 -4.48 -36.56 3.22
C ALA A 444 -3.29 -36.76 2.28
N LYS A 445 -2.85 -38.00 2.08
CA LYS A 445 -1.69 -38.33 1.23
C LYS A 445 -1.75 -37.72 -0.18
N SER A 446 -2.93 -37.75 -0.82
CA SER A 446 -3.15 -37.14 -2.13
C SER A 446 -2.98 -35.62 -2.14
N PHE A 447 -3.34 -34.96 -1.03
CA PHE A 447 -3.12 -33.52 -0.86
C PHE A 447 -1.63 -33.23 -0.74
N ILE A 448 -0.92 -33.97 0.12
CA ILE A 448 0.53 -33.81 0.34
C ILE A 448 1.30 -33.98 -0.98
N ASP A 449 1.00 -35.03 -1.73
CA ASP A 449 1.69 -35.32 -2.98
C ASP A 449 1.39 -34.24 -4.03
N CYS A 450 0.16 -33.72 -4.07
CA CYS A 450 -0.20 -32.61 -4.96
C CYS A 450 0.44 -31.29 -4.53
N ALA A 451 0.55 -31.00 -3.23
CA ALA A 451 1.20 -29.81 -2.69
C ALA A 451 2.70 -29.79 -3.06
N LYS A 452 3.39 -30.93 -2.91
CA LYS A 452 4.78 -31.10 -3.36
C LYS A 452 4.93 -30.88 -4.86
N MET A 453 4.01 -31.44 -5.64
CA MET A 453 4.00 -31.29 -7.09
C MET A 453 3.91 -29.81 -7.52
N VAL A 454 3.18 -28.96 -6.78
CA VAL A 454 3.09 -27.51 -7.05
C VAL A 454 4.18 -26.69 -6.37
N GLY A 455 5.21 -27.31 -5.80
CA GLY A 455 6.38 -26.61 -5.25
C GLY A 455 6.26 -26.18 -3.79
N GLN A 456 5.31 -26.72 -3.02
CA GLN A 456 5.25 -26.46 -1.57
C GLN A 456 6.29 -27.30 -0.82
N PRO A 457 7.14 -26.68 0.04
CA PRO A 457 8.09 -27.40 0.87
C PRO A 457 7.39 -28.22 1.97
N ILE A 458 8.11 -29.23 2.50
CA ILE A 458 7.64 -30.09 3.60
C ILE A 458 7.73 -29.37 4.93
#